data_AF-A0A2H3JAV3-F1
#
_entry.id   AF-A0A2H3JAV3-F1
#
_cell.length_a   1.000
_cell.length_b   1.000
_cell.length_c   1.000
_cell.angle_alpha   90.00
_cell.angle_beta   90.00
_cell.angle_gamma   90.00
#
_symmetry.space_group_name_H-M   'P 1'
#
loop_
_entity.id
_entity.type
_entity.pdbx_description
1 polymer ?
#
loop_
_entity_poly.entity_id
_entity_poly.type
_entity_poly.pdbx_seq_one_letter_code
_entity_poly.pdbx_strand_id
1 'polypeptide(L)'
;MQGMLIETLATSRASSMPPSTLYSAMIASRPSLKDIRSLQGEGVLSKREWLSAIEDVLEAGRRSTGVFGKVESTVKDTADHQLESQWFYVPERDADQERATLIRSMMPRPAKRSETKKAKQYYWRPLGKISRWDPEDDL
;
A
#
# COMPACT_ATOMS: atom_id res chain seq x y z
N MET A 1 -10.86 -8.97 9.57
CA MET A 1 -10.00 -7.87 9.08
C MET A 1 -9.82 -7.86 7.56
N GLN A 2 -9.59 -9.01 6.89
CA GLN A 2 -9.36 -9.07 5.42
C GLN A 2 -10.37 -8.27 4.58
N GLY A 3 -11.68 -8.45 4.81
CA GLY A 3 -12.71 -7.70 4.08
C GLY A 3 -12.60 -6.18 4.25
N MET A 4 -12.22 -5.70 5.44
CA MET A 4 -11.99 -4.28 5.71
C MET A 4 -10.78 -3.74 4.93
N LEU A 5 -9.72 -4.54 4.81
CA LEU A 5 -8.54 -4.19 4.02
C LEU A 5 -8.84 -4.17 2.51
N ILE A 6 -9.62 -5.14 2.03
CA ILE A 6 -10.13 -5.16 0.65
C ILE A 6 -10.92 -3.88 0.36
N GLU A 7 -11.91 -3.57 1.20
CA GLU A 7 -12.73 -2.36 1.08
C GLU A 7 -11.89 -1.08 1.09
N THR A 8 -10.92 -0.97 2.02
CA THR A 8 -10.04 0.20 2.13
C THR A 8 -9.16 0.37 0.89
N LEU A 9 -8.59 -0.72 0.37
CA LEU A 9 -7.77 -0.70 -0.85
C LEU A 9 -8.61 -0.40 -2.10
N ALA A 10 -9.82 -0.94 -2.18
CA ALA A 10 -10.72 -0.79 -3.30
C ALA A 10 -11.28 0.63 -3.44
N THR A 11 -11.67 1.24 -2.32
CA THR A 11 -12.28 2.57 -2.30
C THR A 11 -11.23 3.70 -2.34
N SER A 12 -9.95 3.38 -2.12
CA SER A 12 -8.87 4.35 -2.20
C SER A 12 -8.63 4.84 -3.64
N ARG A 13 -8.34 6.13 -3.77
CA ARG A 13 -7.85 6.71 -5.04
C ARG A 13 -6.41 6.26 -5.35
N ALA A 14 -5.66 5.85 -4.34
CA ALA A 14 -4.30 5.35 -4.50
C ALA A 14 -4.32 3.90 -5.00
N SER A 15 -3.49 3.59 -5.99
CA SER A 15 -3.42 2.23 -6.56
C SER A 15 -2.70 1.20 -5.66
N SER A 16 -2.11 1.65 -4.56
CA SER A 16 -1.52 0.85 -3.49
C SER A 16 -1.27 1.74 -2.28
N MET A 17 -1.17 1.14 -1.10
CA MET A 17 -0.90 1.85 0.16
C MET A 17 0.00 1.02 1.09
N PRO A 18 0.81 1.66 1.95
CA PRO A 18 1.54 0.97 3.01
C PRO A 18 0.62 0.59 4.20
N PRO A 19 1.02 -0.37 5.06
CA PRO A 19 0.27 -0.76 6.25
C PRO A 19 -0.12 0.41 7.17
N SER A 20 0.77 1.38 7.37
CA SER A 20 0.48 2.58 8.17
C SER A 20 -0.66 3.44 7.63
N THR A 21 -0.75 3.56 6.31
CA THR A 21 -1.85 4.28 5.64
C THR A 21 -3.14 3.46 5.70
N LEU A 22 -3.05 2.14 5.52
CA LEU A 22 -4.19 1.23 5.68
C LEU A 22 -4.77 1.29 7.09
N TYR A 23 -3.92 1.25 8.12
CA TYR A 23 -4.32 1.45 9.51
C TYR A 23 -5.08 2.77 9.68
N SER A 24 -4.49 3.87 9.21
CA SER A 24 -5.07 5.20 9.38
C SER A 24 -6.44 5.33 8.70
N ALA A 25 -6.58 4.81 7.48
CA ALA A 25 -7.83 4.79 6.73
C ALA A 25 -8.88 3.85 7.37
N MET A 26 -8.47 2.69 7.87
CA MET A 26 -9.35 1.73 8.53
C MET A 26 -9.90 2.30 9.85
N ILE A 27 -9.06 2.93 10.66
CA ILE A 27 -9.48 3.59 11.90
C ILE A 27 -10.36 4.82 11.62
N ALA A 28 -10.07 5.58 10.56
CA ALA A 28 -10.89 6.72 10.17
C ALA A 28 -12.30 6.31 9.71
N SER A 29 -12.41 5.22 8.93
CA SER A 29 -13.69 4.69 8.46
C SER A 29 -14.49 3.98 9.56
N ARG A 30 -13.80 3.37 10.54
CA ARG A 30 -14.43 2.63 11.64
C ARG A 30 -13.78 2.99 12.99
N PRO A 31 -14.18 4.12 13.61
CA PRO A 31 -13.56 4.58 14.85
C PRO A 31 -13.67 3.61 16.04
N SER A 32 -14.70 2.75 16.06
CA SER A 32 -14.90 1.72 17.10
C SER A 32 -13.79 0.67 17.16
N LEU A 33 -12.97 0.53 16.10
CA LEU A 33 -11.81 -0.34 16.12
C LEU A 33 -10.74 0.12 17.13
N LYS A 34 -10.76 1.39 17.54
CA LYS A 34 -9.85 1.91 18.57
C LYS A 34 -10.08 1.27 19.94
N ASP A 35 -11.19 0.60 20.18
CA ASP A 35 -11.47 0.01 21.51
C ASP A 35 -11.05 -1.45 21.60
N ILE A 36 -10.49 -2.02 20.52
CA ILE A 36 -10.03 -3.40 20.50
C ILE A 36 -8.89 -3.58 21.50
N ARG A 37 -9.04 -4.59 22.37
CA ARG A 37 -8.10 -4.89 23.45
C ARG A 37 -6.88 -5.64 22.95
N SER A 38 -5.70 -5.30 23.48
CA SER A 38 -4.46 -6.03 23.19
C SER A 38 -4.56 -7.47 23.69
N LEU A 39 -3.95 -8.41 22.96
CA LEU A 39 -3.82 -9.80 23.37
C LEU A 39 -2.68 -10.03 24.38
N GLN A 40 -1.74 -9.08 24.49
CA GLN A 40 -0.50 -9.22 25.27
C GLN A 40 -0.47 -8.35 26.53
N GLY A 41 -1.52 -7.56 26.83
CA GLY A 41 -1.56 -6.73 28.04
C GLY A 41 -2.90 -6.06 28.34
N GLU A 42 -2.94 -5.37 29.49
CA GLU A 42 -4.04 -4.48 29.92
C GLU A 42 -4.07 -3.23 29.02
N GLY A 43 -5.11 -3.08 28.20
CA GLY A 43 -5.32 -1.87 27.41
C GLY A 43 -5.82 -2.10 25.99
N VAL A 44 -5.81 -1.03 25.21
CA VAL A 44 -6.15 -1.02 23.79
C VAL A 44 -4.95 -1.46 22.96
N LEU A 45 -5.19 -2.07 21.81
CA LEU A 45 -4.17 -2.44 20.83
C LEU A 45 -3.33 -1.22 20.42
N SER A 46 -2.01 -1.32 20.60
CA SER A 46 -1.07 -0.30 20.16
C SER A 46 -1.00 -0.22 18.64
N LYS A 47 -0.55 0.93 18.10
CA LYS A 47 -0.33 1.08 16.65
C LYS A 47 0.60 -0.01 16.10
N ARG A 48 1.64 -0.41 16.84
CA ARG A 48 2.60 -1.43 16.39
C ARG A 48 1.93 -2.80 16.23
N GLU A 49 1.11 -3.20 17.20
CA GLU A 49 0.34 -4.46 17.12
C GLU A 49 -0.65 -4.42 15.96
N TRP A 50 -1.30 -3.27 15.72
CA TRP A 50 -2.18 -3.08 14.58
C TRP A 50 -1.46 -3.26 13.25
N LEU A 51 -0.28 -2.66 13.11
CA LEU A 51 0.53 -2.81 11.89
C LEU A 51 0.94 -4.25 11.66
N SER A 52 1.38 -4.96 12.71
CA SER A 52 1.69 -6.40 12.63
C SER A 52 0.47 -7.20 12.17
N ALA A 53 -0.69 -7.00 12.80
CA ALA A 53 -1.91 -7.73 12.45
C ALA A 53 -2.38 -7.44 11.00
N ILE A 54 -2.23 -6.20 10.55
CA ILE A 54 -2.53 -5.82 9.15
C ILE A 54 -1.58 -6.55 8.20
N GLU A 55 -0.27 -6.53 8.46
CA GLU A 55 0.72 -7.22 7.64
C GLU A 55 0.49 -8.74 7.59
N ASP A 56 0.17 -9.35 8.73
CA ASP A 56 -0.14 -10.78 8.82
C ASP A 56 -1.34 -11.14 7.94
N VAL A 57 -2.41 -10.35 7.99
CA VAL A 57 -3.62 -10.57 7.16
C VAL A 57 -3.33 -10.35 5.67
N LEU A 58 -2.54 -9.33 5.34
CA LEU A 58 -2.16 -9.04 3.95
C LEU A 58 -1.30 -10.17 3.36
N GLU A 59 -0.31 -10.65 4.11
CA GLU A 59 0.57 -11.73 3.67
C GLU A 59 -0.16 -13.07 3.63
N ALA A 60 -1.03 -13.36 4.60
CA ALA A 60 -1.88 -14.55 4.57
C ALA A 60 -2.83 -14.55 3.36
N GLY A 61 -3.49 -13.42 3.06
CA GLY A 61 -4.35 -13.28 1.89
C GLY A 61 -3.58 -13.42 0.56
N ARG A 62 -2.37 -12.83 0.49
CA ARG A 62 -1.46 -12.97 -0.66
C ARG A 62 -1.03 -14.42 -0.89
N ARG A 63 -0.68 -15.16 0.18
CA ARG A 63 -0.21 -16.55 0.08
C ARG A 63 -1.33 -17.55 -0.23
N SER A 64 -2.51 -17.34 0.36
CA SER A 64 -3.63 -18.29 0.24
C SER A 64 -4.35 -18.19 -1.10
N THR A 65 -4.86 -16.99 -1.42
CA THR A 65 -5.71 -16.76 -2.60
C THR A 65 -5.01 -15.89 -3.64
N GLY A 66 -4.06 -15.06 -3.21
CA GLY A 66 -3.47 -14.01 -4.05
C GLY A 66 -4.35 -12.76 -4.12
N VAL A 67 -5.36 -12.62 -3.26
CA VAL A 67 -6.28 -11.47 -3.22
C VAL A 67 -5.57 -10.14 -2.93
N PHE A 68 -4.36 -10.21 -2.36
CA PHE A 68 -3.47 -9.06 -2.20
C PHE A 68 -2.18 -9.24 -2.99
N GLY A 69 -1.72 -8.14 -3.57
CA GLY A 69 -0.39 -8.00 -4.14
C GLY A 69 0.50 -7.08 -3.30
N LYS A 70 1.80 -7.29 -3.39
CA LYS A 70 2.83 -6.56 -2.65
C LYS A 70 3.88 -6.03 -3.62
N VAL A 71 4.27 -4.78 -3.46
CA VAL A 71 5.46 -4.18 -4.07
C VAL A 71 6.44 -3.90 -2.94
N GLU A 72 7.54 -4.63 -2.92
CA GLU A 72 8.56 -4.47 -1.88
C GLU A 72 9.29 -3.15 -2.04
N SER A 73 9.57 -2.49 -0.93
CA SER A 73 10.43 -1.31 -0.93
C SER A 73 11.88 -1.73 -0.79
N THR A 74 12.72 -1.29 -1.71
CA THR A 74 14.18 -1.36 -1.62
C THR A 74 14.78 -0.06 -1.09
N VAL A 75 13.95 0.95 -0.86
CA VAL A 75 14.37 2.30 -0.46
C VAL A 75 14.41 2.40 1.06
N LYS A 76 15.50 2.96 1.56
CA LYS A 76 15.66 3.38 2.95
C LYS A 76 15.40 4.88 3.07
N ASP A 77 14.87 5.30 4.21
CA ASP A 77 14.73 6.71 4.57
C ASP A 77 16.10 7.32 4.93
N THR A 78 16.12 8.63 5.24
CA THR A 78 17.33 9.35 5.66
C THR A 78 17.89 8.91 7.01
N ALA A 79 17.13 8.10 7.76
CA ALA A 79 17.51 7.50 9.03
C ALA A 79 17.82 6.00 8.89
N ASP A 80 18.05 5.52 7.66
CA ASP A 80 18.34 4.13 7.30
C ASP A 80 17.23 3.10 7.59
N HIS A 81 16.01 3.54 7.92
CA HIS A 81 14.87 2.64 8.05
C HIS A 81 14.33 2.24 6.67
N GLN A 82 14.06 0.95 6.49
CA GLN A 82 13.43 0.46 5.28
C GLN A 82 11.98 0.96 5.19
N LEU A 83 11.62 1.59 4.07
CA LEU A 83 10.24 2.03 3.86
C LEU A 83 9.27 0.84 3.77
N GLU A 84 8.03 1.08 4.20
CA GLU A 84 6.98 0.08 4.16
C GLU A 84 6.68 -0.41 2.74
N SER A 85 6.41 -1.71 2.61
CA SER A 85 5.96 -2.29 1.34
C SER A 85 4.59 -1.74 0.93
N GLN A 86 4.38 -1.58 -0.37
CA GLN A 86 3.12 -1.09 -0.92
C GLN A 86 2.19 -2.25 -1.26
N TRP A 87 0.98 -2.25 -0.71
CA TRP A 87 -0.01 -3.30 -0.91
C TRP A 87 -1.15 -2.86 -1.79
N PHE A 88 -1.72 -3.78 -2.56
CA PHE A 88 -2.86 -3.54 -3.44
C PHE A 88 -3.80 -4.72 -3.51
N TYR A 89 -5.08 -4.45 -3.75
CA TYR A 89 -6.11 -5.48 -3.94
C TYR A 89 -6.06 -6.04 -5.38
N VAL A 90 -6.27 -7.36 -5.51
CA VAL A 90 -6.31 -8.10 -6.78
C VAL A 90 -7.69 -8.74 -6.92
N PRO A 91 -8.66 -8.03 -7.52
CA PRO A 91 -10.03 -8.51 -7.59
C PRO A 91 -10.18 -9.83 -8.36
N GLU A 92 -9.25 -10.16 -9.29
CA GLU A 92 -9.25 -11.42 -10.04
C GLU A 92 -8.97 -12.65 -9.18
N ARG A 93 -8.36 -12.43 -8.01
CA ARG A 93 -7.96 -13.47 -7.06
C ARG A 93 -8.82 -13.48 -5.81
N ASP A 94 -9.88 -12.68 -5.79
CA ASP A 94 -10.84 -12.72 -4.70
C ASP A 94 -11.68 -14.01 -4.78
N ALA A 95 -11.80 -14.72 -3.65
CA ALA A 95 -12.64 -15.91 -3.56
C ALA A 95 -14.14 -15.58 -3.69
N ASP A 96 -14.52 -14.35 -3.33
CA ASP A 96 -15.88 -13.85 -3.45
C ASP A 96 -16.01 -12.99 -4.72
N GLN A 97 -16.51 -13.63 -5.79
CA GLN A 97 -16.62 -12.99 -7.11
C GLN A 97 -17.76 -11.98 -7.19
N GLU A 98 -18.79 -12.12 -6.36
CA GLU A 98 -19.87 -11.13 -6.27
C GLU A 98 -19.33 -9.83 -5.68
N ARG A 99 -18.60 -9.93 -4.57
CA ARG A 99 -17.86 -8.80 -4.00
C ARG A 99 -16.90 -8.20 -5.00
N ALA A 100 -16.10 -9.02 -5.69
CA ALA A 100 -15.13 -8.53 -6.66
C ALA A 100 -15.81 -7.75 -7.79
N THR A 101 -16.95 -8.23 -8.29
CA THR A 101 -17.71 -7.58 -9.36
C THR A 101 -18.28 -6.24 -8.90
N LEU A 102 -18.91 -6.21 -7.72
CA LEU A 102 -19.42 -4.98 -7.12
C LEU A 102 -18.28 -3.97 -6.92
N ILE A 103 -17.18 -4.40 -6.32
CA ILE A 103 -16.01 -3.55 -6.08
C ILE A 103 -15.49 -2.96 -7.39
N ARG A 104 -15.28 -3.77 -8.44
CA ARG A 104 -14.80 -3.28 -9.74
C ARG A 104 -15.68 -2.19 -10.34
N SER A 105 -17.00 -2.26 -10.16
CA SER A 105 -17.93 -1.24 -10.68
C SER A 105 -17.81 0.11 -9.97
N MET A 106 -17.31 0.14 -8.73
CA MET A 106 -17.17 1.35 -7.91
C MET A 106 -15.72 1.83 -7.77
N MET A 107 -14.75 0.97 -8.08
CA MET A 107 -13.33 1.30 -7.98
C MET A 107 -12.99 2.45 -8.93
N PRO A 108 -12.33 3.53 -8.45
CA PRO A 108 -11.84 4.59 -9.32
C PRO A 108 -10.87 4.07 -10.40
N ARG A 109 -10.23 2.91 -10.14
CA ARG A 109 -9.37 2.18 -11.07
C ARG A 109 -9.60 0.68 -10.91
N PRO A 110 -10.20 -0.02 -11.91
CA PRO A 110 -10.55 -1.43 -11.78
C PRO A 110 -9.37 -2.38 -11.54
N ALA A 111 -8.15 -1.97 -11.94
CA ALA A 111 -6.95 -2.76 -11.76
C ALA A 111 -5.68 -1.90 -11.65
N LYS A 112 -4.67 -2.45 -10.96
CA LYS A 112 -3.33 -1.88 -10.92
C LYS A 112 -2.57 -2.19 -12.22
N ARG A 113 -1.99 -1.17 -12.85
CA ARG A 113 -1.17 -1.30 -14.08
C ARG A 113 0.05 -2.19 -13.83
N SER A 114 0.46 -2.97 -14.83
CA SER A 114 1.62 -3.87 -14.75
C SER A 114 2.88 -3.14 -14.28
N GLU A 115 3.12 -1.94 -14.80
CA GLU A 115 4.33 -1.18 -14.51
C GLU A 115 4.40 -0.63 -13.07
N THR A 116 3.26 -0.43 -12.42
CA THR A 116 3.22 0.03 -11.02
C THR A 116 3.25 -1.12 -10.02
N LYS A 117 3.28 -2.38 -10.47
CA LYS A 117 3.50 -3.58 -9.62
C LYS A 117 4.99 -3.85 -9.38
N LYS A 118 5.89 -3.17 -10.09
CA LYS A 118 7.34 -3.36 -10.00
C LYS A 118 7.95 -2.37 -9.02
N ALA A 119 8.90 -2.83 -8.21
CA ALA A 119 9.80 -1.95 -7.48
C ALA A 119 10.79 -1.32 -8.46
N LYS A 120 10.98 0.00 -8.42
CA LYS A 120 11.85 0.74 -9.33
C LYS A 120 12.76 1.67 -8.56
N GLN A 121 14.06 1.59 -8.85
CA GLN A 121 15.06 2.55 -8.39
C GLN A 121 15.47 3.41 -9.59
N TYR A 122 15.28 4.72 -9.49
CA TYR A 122 15.79 5.65 -10.48
C TYR A 122 17.12 6.21 -9.96
N TYR A 123 18.18 5.99 -10.73
CA TYR A 123 19.46 6.66 -10.49
C TYR A 123 19.39 8.04 -11.12
N TRP A 124 19.65 9.05 -10.31
CA TRP A 124 19.83 10.40 -10.78
C TRP A 124 21.23 10.84 -10.40
N ARG A 125 21.91 11.48 -11.33
CA ARG A 125 23.14 12.20 -11.09
C ARG A 125 22.85 13.63 -11.53
N PRO A 126 23.18 14.65 -10.72
CA PRO A 126 23.22 16.02 -11.22
C PRO A 126 24.10 15.99 -12.48
N LEU A 127 23.50 16.29 -13.62
CA LEU A 127 24.30 16.60 -14.78
C LEU A 127 25.15 17.83 -14.39
N GLY A 128 26.36 17.95 -14.95
CA GLY A 128 27.06 19.24 -14.89
C GLY A 128 26.15 20.34 -15.43
N LYS A 129 26.51 21.62 -15.26
CA LYS A 129 25.80 22.70 -15.96
C LYS A 129 25.90 22.43 -17.46
N ILE A 130 24.95 21.71 -18.03
CA ILE A 130 24.80 21.55 -19.46
C ILE A 130 23.82 22.65 -19.81
N SER A 131 24.37 23.82 -20.09
CA SER A 131 23.58 24.92 -20.60
C SER A 131 23.28 24.64 -22.07
N ARG A 132 22.49 23.60 -22.34
CA ARG A 132 21.96 23.36 -23.71
C ARG A 132 21.04 24.51 -24.19
N TRP A 133 20.82 25.50 -23.33
CA TRP A 133 19.97 26.66 -23.55
C TRP A 133 20.69 27.98 -23.21
N ASP A 134 22.01 27.99 -22.94
CA ASP A 134 22.77 29.25 -23.00
C ASP A 134 23.19 29.48 -24.45
N PRO A 135 22.82 30.63 -25.06
CA PRO A 135 23.33 31.03 -26.36
C PRO A 135 24.83 31.40 -26.37
N GLU A 136 25.52 31.32 -25.23
CA GLU A 136 26.95 31.68 -25.08
C GLU A 136 27.92 30.52 -25.39
N ASP A 137 27.43 29.27 -25.53
CA ASP A 137 28.26 28.10 -25.81
C ASP A 137 28.58 27.89 -27.31
N ASP A 138 28.19 28.83 -28.19
CA ASP A 138 28.38 28.81 -29.66
C ASP A 138 29.58 29.67 -30.16
N LEU A 139 30.48 30.14 -29.27
CA LEU A 139 31.65 30.99 -29.60
C LEU A 139 33.01 30.27 -29.54
#